data_AF-A0A2D9WGU8-F1
#
_entry.id   AF-A0A2D9WGU8-F1
#
_cell.length_a   1.000
_cell.length_b   1.000
_cell.length_c   1.000
_cell.angle_alpha   90.00
_cell.angle_beta   90.00
_cell.angle_gamma   90.00
#
_symmetry.space_group_name_H-M   'P 1'
#
loop_
_entity.id
_entity.type
_entity.pdbx_description
1 polymer ?
#
loop_
_entity_poly.entity_id
_entity_poly.type
_entity_poly.pdbx_seq_one_letter_code
_entity_poly.pdbx_strand_id
1 'polypeptide(L)' 'MEYRIIRSKTLEGLETEVNQAMDEGWSATGGPTTLPFGFAGYFQALVRE' A
#
# COMPACT_ATOMS: atom_id res chain seq x y z
N MET A 1 -12.67 7.90 -9.55
CA MET A 1 -11.40 8.14 -8.84
C MET A 1 -11.54 7.74 -7.38
N GLU A 2 -11.22 6.48 -7.12
CA GLU A 2 -11.19 5.86 -5.80
C GLU A 2 -9.77 5.88 -5.22
N TYR A 3 -9.66 5.94 -3.89
CA TYR A 3 -8.40 5.96 -3.16
C TYR A 3 -8.37 4.86 -2.11
N ARG A 4 -7.22 4.18 -2.00
CA ARG A 4 -6.97 3.15 -0.98
C ARG A 4 -5.58 3.32 -0.40
N ILE A 5 -5.45 3.11 0.91
CA ILE A 5 -4.15 3.04 1.59
C ILE A 5 -4.01 1.64 2.18
N ILE A 6 -3.00 0.91 1.74
CA ILE A 6 -2.63 -0.40 2.27
C ILE A 6 -1.55 -0.18 3.33
N ARG A 7 -1.66 -0.84 4.47
CA ARG A 7 -0.72 -0.71 5.60
C ARG A 7 -0.35 -2.08 6.11
N SER A 8 0.93 -2.32 6.33
CA SER A 8 1.41 -3.56 6.92
C SER A 8 2.50 -3.32 7.95
N LYS A 9 2.73 -4.31 8.80
CA LYS A 9 3.85 -4.29 9.77
C LYS A 9 5.17 -4.73 9.13
N THR A 10 5.11 -5.48 8.03
CA THR A 10 6.29 -5.97 7.30
C THR A 10 6.22 -5.50 5.85
N LEU A 11 7.39 -5.44 5.19
CA LEU A 11 7.45 -5.01 3.80
C LEU A 11 6.85 -6.08 2.88
N GLU A 12 7.07 -7.36 3.19
CA GLU A 12 6.55 -8.51 2.44
C GLU A 12 5.02 -8.58 2.48
N GLY A 13 4.43 -8.25 3.63
CA GLY A 13 2.97 -8.17 3.76
C GLY A 13 2.40 -7.01 2.96
N LEU A 14 3.10 -5.86 2.95
CA LEU A 14 2.70 -4.73 2.14
C LEU A 14 2.77 -5.07 0.64
N GLU A 15 3.87 -5.69 0.20
CA GLU A 15 4.08 -6.09 -1.19
C GLU A 15 2.98 -7.04 -1.67
N THR A 16 2.65 -8.06 -0.86
CA THR A 16 1.60 -9.03 -1.19
C THR A 16 0.25 -8.34 -1.40
N GLU A 17 -0.16 -7.46 -0.48
CA GLU A 17 -1.45 -6.77 -0.55
C GLU A 17 -1.48 -5.72 -1.68
N VAL A 18 -0.36 -5.04 -1.95
CA VAL A 18 -0.25 -4.07 -3.06
C VAL A 18 -0.34 -4.79 -4.40
N ASN A 19 0.38 -5.89 -4.59
CA ASN A 19 0.33 -6.67 -5.83
C ASN A 19 -1.07 -7.22 -6.08
N GLN A 20 -1.74 -7.77 -5.05
CA GLN A 20 -3.13 -8.19 -5.17
C GLN A 20 -4.06 -7.03 -5.57
N ALA A 21 -3.89 -5.85 -4.96
CA ALA A 21 -4.70 -4.68 -5.34
C ALA A 21 -4.40 -4.24 -6.78
N MET A 22 -3.16 -4.36 -7.25
CA MET A 22 -2.83 -4.07 -8.64
C MET A 22 -3.50 -5.03 -9.62
N ASP A 23 -3.58 -6.33 -9.29
CA ASP A 23 -4.34 -7.31 -10.07
C ASP A 23 -5.85 -7.01 -10.11
N GLU A 24 -6.39 -6.37 -9.05
CA GLU A 24 -7.78 -5.88 -8.97
C GLU A 24 -8.02 -4.55 -9.72
N GLY A 25 -7.01 -4.04 -10.43
CA GLY A 25 -7.09 -2.82 -11.24
C GLY A 25 -6.75 -1.53 -10.49
N TRP A 26 -6.15 -1.60 -9.31
CA TRP A 26 -5.60 -0.44 -8.62
C TRP A 26 -4.21 -0.09 -9.18
N SER A 27 -3.83 1.18 -9.09
CA SER A 27 -2.49 1.66 -9.45
C SER A 27 -1.80 2.27 -8.24
N ALA A 28 -0.59 1.79 -7.94
CA ALA A 28 0.22 2.33 -6.86
C ALA A 28 0.70 3.75 -7.19
N THR A 29 0.46 4.70 -6.29
CA THR A 29 0.91 6.09 -6.44
C THR A 29 2.19 6.30 -5.64
N GLY A 30 3.34 6.28 -6.31
CA GLY A 30 4.64 6.41 -5.67
C GLY A 30 5.10 5.12 -4.98
N GLY A 31 6.08 5.23 -4.09
CA GLY A 31 6.68 4.10 -3.39
C GLY A 31 6.21 3.91 -1.94
N PRO A 32 6.49 2.75 -1.34
CA PRO A 32 6.08 2.45 0.02
C PRO A 32 6.81 3.36 1.01
N THR A 33 6.08 3.87 1.99
CA THR A 33 6.62 4.79 3.01
C THR A 33 6.54 4.15 4.39
N THR A 34 7.55 4.39 5.22
CA THR A 34 7.59 3.98 6.63
C THR A 34 6.98 5.04 7.54
N LEU A 35 6.15 4.67 8.51
CA LEU A 35 5.65 5.61 9.53
C LEU A 35 6.57 5.59 10.77
N PRO A 36 7.20 6.72 11.15
CA PRO A 36 8.11 6.76 12.29
C PRO A 36 7.42 6.63 13.67
N PHE A 37 6.08 6.64 13.73
CA PHE A 37 5.34 6.59 15.00
C PHE A 37 4.60 5.25 15.18
N GLY A 38 5.30 4.29 15.79
CA GLY A 38 4.75 3.52 16.91
C GLY A 38 4.05 2.18 16.65
N PHE A 39 3.55 1.85 15.45
CA PHE A 39 2.96 0.51 15.24
C PHE A 39 2.76 0.04 13.77
N ALA A 40 3.01 0.88 12.76
CA ALA A 40 2.79 0.56 11.36
C ALA A 40 4.12 0.58 10.60
N GLY A 41 4.59 -0.58 10.14
CA GLY A 41 5.89 -0.73 9.50
C GLY A 41 5.96 -0.01 8.15
N TYR A 42 4.95 -0.19 7.31
CA TYR A 42 4.95 0.30 5.93
C TYR A 42 3.53 0.60 5.44
N PHE A 43 3.38 1.57 4.54
CA PHE A 43 2.14 1.80 3.83
C PHE A 43 2.38 2.22 2.37
N GLN A 44 1.38 1.97 1.52
CA GLN A 44 1.36 2.34 0.11
C GLN A 44 -0.02 2.92 -0.23
N ALA A 45 -0.03 4.05 -0.93
CA ALA A 45 -1.24 4.63 -1.48
C ALA A 45 -1.50 4.08 -2.90
N LEU A 46 -2.77 3.85 -3.22
CA LEU A 46 -3.25 3.39 -4.52
C LEU A 46 -4.46 4.19 -4.97
N VAL A 47 -4.63 4.29 -6.30
CA VAL A 47 -5.76 4.94 -6.96
C VAL A 47 -6.38 4.02 -8.01
N ARG A 48 -7.66 4.22 -8.30
CA ARG A 48 -8.36 3.59 -9.42
C ARG A 48 -9.30 4.62 -10.05
N GLU A 49 -9.31 4.71 -11.38
CA GLU A 49 -10.20 5.64 -12.10
C GLU A 49 -11.67 5.27 -11.96
#